data_AF-A0A941ZDQ0-F1
#
_entry.id   AF-A0A941ZDQ0-F1
#
_cell.length_a   1.000
_cell.length_b   1.000
_cell.length_c   1.000
_cell.angle_alpha   90.00
_cell.angle_beta   90.00
_cell.angle_gamma   90.00
#
_symmetry.space_group_name_H-M   'P 1'
#
loop_
_entity.id
_entity.type
_entity.pdbx_description
1 polymer ?
#
loop_
_entity_poly.entity_id
_entity_poly.type
_entity_poly.pdbx_seq_one_letter_code
_entity_poly.pdbx_strand_id
1 'polypeptide(L)'
;QYVPPRFMSEAVCLRAVGGNGMALQYVPPQLRTAAVCLRAVEHEGEALQFVPVENMNEGIGLAAVAQAGMALRHLPPALRTAEVCLRALASDGYALQHVPQQRLNDALCRVAIEREGLALQFVPVESMTSALGALAVERDPHALQYLPDELKTEALCMAAVERSGHALRHVSAGLLTDALCVAAVRRSPSALRYVPEQWRERIQAMAG
;
A
#
# COMPACT_ATOMS: atom_id res chain seq x y z
N GLN A 1 11.23 30.45 9.24
CA GLN A 1 12.01 31.35 10.12
C GLN A 1 12.01 30.73 11.52
N TYR A 2 13.17 30.54 12.14
CA TYR A 2 13.30 29.90 13.46
C TYR A 2 12.83 30.87 14.56
N VAL A 3 11.82 30.47 15.36
CA VAL A 3 11.33 31.26 16.50
C VAL A 3 12.11 30.84 17.75
N PRO A 4 12.82 31.74 18.45
CA PRO A 4 13.53 31.39 19.68
C PRO A 4 12.57 30.84 20.75
N PRO A 5 12.96 29.85 21.57
CA PRO A 5 12.08 29.19 22.55
C PRO A 5 11.33 30.15 23.48
N ARG A 6 11.96 31.27 23.85
CA ARG A 6 11.38 32.34 24.69
C ARG A 6 10.18 33.08 24.07
N PHE A 7 9.98 32.98 22.76
CA PHE A 7 8.85 33.60 22.04
C PHE A 7 7.83 32.56 21.55
N MET A 8 8.03 31.28 21.88
CA MET A 8 7.06 30.25 21.53
C MET A 8 5.92 30.27 22.53
N SER A 9 4.73 30.59 22.03
CA SER A 9 3.45 30.36 22.71
C SER A 9 2.64 29.35 21.92
N GLU A 10 1.63 28.76 22.55
CA GLU A 10 0.72 27.83 21.89
C GLU A 10 0.09 28.44 20.62
N ALA A 11 -0.29 29.72 20.66
CA ALA A 11 -0.83 30.43 19.49
C ALA A 11 0.16 30.55 18.32
N VAL A 12 1.46 30.72 18.61
CA VAL A 12 2.51 30.72 17.58
C VAL A 12 2.72 29.31 17.03
N CYS A 13 2.74 28.30 17.90
CA CYS A 13 2.84 26.90 17.49
C CYS A 13 1.67 26.47 16.59
N LEU A 14 0.43 26.80 16.98
CA LEU A 14 -0.78 26.52 16.18
C LEU A 14 -0.72 27.14 14.79
N ARG A 15 -0.24 28.38 14.69
CA ARG A 15 -0.08 29.06 13.39
C ARG A 15 1.02 28.43 12.54
N ALA A 16 2.13 28.04 13.16
CA ALA A 16 3.25 27.40 12.48
C ALA A 16 2.83 26.03 11.93
N VAL A 17 2.26 25.15 12.77
CA VAL A 17 1.82 23.81 12.33
C VAL A 17 0.62 23.89 11.38
N GLY A 18 -0.21 24.92 11.50
CA GLY A 18 -1.33 25.15 10.59
C GLY A 18 -0.96 25.58 9.18
N GLY A 19 0.30 26.00 8.93
CA GLY A 19 0.83 26.25 7.58
C GLY A 19 1.85 25.22 7.10
N ASN A 20 2.38 24.39 8.01
CA ASN A 20 3.27 23.26 7.72
C ASN A 20 3.23 22.29 8.91
N GLY A 21 2.57 21.14 8.77
CA GLY A 21 2.41 20.18 9.86
C GLY A 21 3.75 19.66 10.40
N MET A 22 4.76 19.52 9.53
CA MET A 22 6.12 19.12 9.89
C MET A 22 6.87 20.16 10.74
N ALA A 23 6.35 21.38 10.90
CA ALA A 23 6.89 22.35 11.86
C ALA A 23 6.80 21.83 13.31
N LEU A 24 5.97 20.82 13.59
CA LEU A 24 5.85 20.17 14.90
C LEU A 24 7.21 19.66 15.42
N GLN A 25 8.13 19.26 14.53
CA GLN A 25 9.47 18.81 14.90
C GLN A 25 10.27 19.87 15.70
N TYR A 26 10.00 21.16 15.44
CA TYR A 26 10.67 22.29 16.09
C TYR A 26 9.92 22.82 17.31
N VAL A 27 8.70 22.32 17.57
CA VAL A 27 7.92 22.69 18.74
C VAL A 27 8.51 21.99 19.97
N PRO A 28 8.85 22.70 21.05
CA PRO A 28 9.32 22.13 22.30
C PRO A 28 8.30 21.13 22.86
N PRO A 29 8.73 20.01 23.45
CA PRO A 29 7.81 18.98 23.96
C PRO A 29 6.70 19.52 24.87
N GLN A 30 7.00 20.53 25.69
CA GLN A 30 6.05 21.16 26.63
C GLN A 30 4.90 21.90 25.92
N LEU A 31 5.10 22.31 24.67
CA LEU A 31 4.11 23.02 23.85
C LEU A 31 3.46 22.13 22.79
N ARG A 32 3.81 20.84 22.73
CA ARG A 32 3.15 19.86 21.84
C ARG A 32 1.83 19.40 22.42
N THR A 33 0.95 20.32 22.81
CA THR A 33 -0.38 20.02 23.36
C THR A 33 -1.19 19.18 22.38
N ALA A 34 -2.25 18.51 22.86
CA ALA A 34 -3.14 17.74 21.99
C ALA A 34 -3.70 18.59 20.83
N ALA A 35 -4.01 19.87 21.08
CA ALA A 35 -4.50 20.79 20.06
C ALA A 35 -3.45 21.11 18.99
N VAL A 36 -2.20 21.38 19.40
CA VAL A 36 -1.08 21.62 18.45
C VAL A 36 -0.79 20.37 17.62
N CYS A 37 -0.75 19.20 18.26
CA CYS A 37 -0.54 17.92 17.59
C CYS A 37 -1.66 17.59 16.61
N LEU A 38 -2.92 17.77 17.01
CA LEU A 38 -4.08 17.57 16.12
C LEU A 38 -4.00 18.49 14.90
N ARG A 39 -3.78 19.79 15.13
CA ARG A 39 -3.68 20.78 14.04
C ARG A 39 -2.55 20.44 13.06
N ALA A 40 -1.43 19.91 13.57
CA ALA A 40 -0.31 19.47 12.74
C ALA A 40 -0.69 18.27 11.85
N VAL A 41 -1.30 17.22 12.42
CA VAL A 41 -1.67 16.01 11.65
C VAL A 41 -2.83 16.23 10.70
N GLU A 42 -3.75 17.15 11.03
CA GLU A 42 -4.81 17.57 10.11
C GLU A 42 -4.25 18.27 8.86
N HIS A 43 -3.14 18.99 9.01
CA HIS A 43 -2.46 19.60 7.87
C HIS A 43 -1.58 18.60 7.12
N GLU A 44 -0.86 17.74 7.84
CA GLU A 44 0.07 16.77 7.25
C GLU A 44 0.16 15.52 8.13
N GLY A 45 -0.41 14.40 7.67
CA GLY A 45 -0.54 13.18 8.47
C GLY A 45 0.79 12.61 8.98
N GLU A 46 1.87 12.76 8.22
CA GLU A 46 3.24 12.33 8.59
C GLU A 46 3.84 13.13 9.76
N ALA A 47 3.23 14.26 10.15
CA ALA A 47 3.61 14.99 11.36
C ALA A 47 3.39 14.14 12.63
N LEU A 48 2.61 13.06 12.54
CA LEU A 48 2.37 12.11 13.64
C LEU A 48 3.67 11.57 14.25
N GLN A 49 4.75 11.46 13.46
CA GLN A 49 6.05 11.01 13.94
C GLN A 49 6.66 11.90 15.05
N PHE A 50 6.22 13.15 15.15
CA PHE A 50 6.68 14.12 16.17
C PHE A 50 5.69 14.29 17.32
N VAL A 51 4.54 13.64 17.28
CA VAL A 51 3.55 13.68 18.36
C VAL A 51 4.11 12.89 19.56
N PRO A 52 4.17 13.49 20.77
CA PRO A 52 4.56 12.76 21.96
C PRO A 52 3.56 11.64 22.27
N VAL A 53 4.06 10.48 22.72
CA VAL A 53 3.22 9.30 23.00
C VAL A 53 2.15 9.61 24.04
N GLU A 54 2.44 10.50 24.99
CA GLU A 54 1.50 10.91 26.05
C GLU A 54 0.27 11.63 25.48
N ASN A 55 0.42 12.27 24.31
CA ASN A 55 -0.63 13.01 23.65
C ASN A 55 -1.27 12.24 22.49
N MET A 56 -0.74 11.07 22.12
CA MET A 56 -1.34 10.21 21.11
C MET A 56 -2.67 9.64 21.61
N ASN A 57 -3.71 9.78 20.78
CA ASN A 57 -5.02 9.23 21.02
C ASN A 57 -5.67 8.84 19.69
N GLU A 58 -6.83 8.19 19.75
CA GLU A 58 -7.53 7.71 18.55
C GLU A 58 -7.93 8.85 17.62
N GLY A 59 -8.33 10.03 18.13
CA GLY A 59 -8.70 11.18 17.30
C GLY A 59 -7.53 11.70 16.46
N ILE A 60 -6.35 11.88 17.07
CA ILE A 60 -5.12 12.28 16.37
C ILE A 60 -4.70 11.19 15.38
N GLY A 61 -4.81 9.92 15.78
CA GLY A 61 -4.51 8.79 14.90
C GLY A 61 -5.40 8.76 13.67
N LEU A 62 -6.72 8.90 13.84
CA LEU A 62 -7.70 8.95 12.74
C LEU A 62 -7.45 10.14 11.80
N ALA A 63 -7.17 11.33 12.35
CA ALA A 63 -6.85 12.51 11.54
C ALA A 63 -5.58 12.28 10.72
N ALA A 64 -4.53 11.72 11.33
CA ALA A 64 -3.27 11.44 10.66
C ALA A 64 -3.41 10.43 9.53
N VAL A 65 -4.04 9.26 9.79
CA VAL A 65 -4.19 8.21 8.77
C VAL A 65 -5.17 8.57 7.67
N ALA A 66 -6.13 9.47 7.94
CA ALA A 66 -7.01 10.01 6.91
C ALA A 66 -6.23 10.86 5.90
N GLN A 67 -5.23 11.62 6.35
CA GLN A 67 -4.36 12.43 5.48
C GLN A 67 -3.25 11.61 4.81
N ALA A 68 -2.65 10.67 5.54
CA ALA A 68 -1.59 9.81 5.02
C ALA A 68 -1.71 8.41 5.64
N GLY A 69 -2.19 7.42 4.88
CA GLY A 69 -2.41 6.07 5.39
C GLY A 69 -1.15 5.43 6.01
N MET A 70 0.02 5.74 5.46
CA MET A 70 1.33 5.30 5.99
C MET A 70 1.68 5.84 7.38
N ALA A 71 1.01 6.90 7.85
CA ALA A 71 1.16 7.40 9.21
C ALA A 71 0.82 6.34 10.27
N LEU A 72 0.07 5.28 9.90
CA LEU A 72 -0.22 4.12 10.75
C LEU A 72 1.05 3.52 11.39
N ARG A 73 2.20 3.60 10.72
CA ARG A 73 3.50 3.11 11.24
C ARG A 73 3.95 3.80 12.52
N HIS A 74 3.56 5.06 12.72
CA HIS A 74 3.93 5.86 13.89
C HIS A 74 2.99 5.66 15.07
N LEU A 75 1.82 5.04 14.87
CA LEU A 75 0.90 4.74 15.96
C LEU A 75 1.39 3.54 16.79
N PRO A 76 1.27 3.58 18.12
CA PRO A 76 1.48 2.41 18.96
C PRO A 76 0.42 1.33 18.63
N PRO A 77 0.74 0.03 18.78
CA PRO A 77 -0.20 -1.05 18.47
C PRO A 77 -1.57 -0.93 19.16
N ALA A 78 -1.61 -0.35 20.37
CA ALA A 78 -2.83 -0.10 21.12
C ALA A 78 -3.82 0.85 20.41
N LEU A 79 -3.31 1.81 19.62
CA LEU A 79 -4.12 2.78 18.86
C LEU A 79 -4.38 2.34 17.42
N ARG A 80 -3.83 1.20 16.98
CA ARG A 80 -4.15 0.59 15.67
C ARG A 80 -5.45 -0.20 15.78
N THR A 81 -6.53 0.50 16.10
CA THR A 81 -7.88 -0.05 16.19
C THR A 81 -8.35 -0.49 14.79
N ALA A 82 -9.43 -1.28 14.73
CA ALA A 82 -9.98 -1.71 13.45
C ALA A 82 -10.40 -0.51 12.57
N GLU A 83 -10.95 0.54 13.19
CA GLU A 83 -11.36 1.75 12.50
C GLU A 83 -10.16 2.54 11.95
N VAL A 84 -9.12 2.73 12.76
CA VAL A 84 -7.88 3.39 12.35
C VAL A 84 -7.21 2.63 11.21
N CYS A 85 -7.10 1.31 11.31
CA CYS A 85 -6.55 0.48 10.24
C CYS A 85 -7.38 0.59 8.96
N LEU A 86 -8.71 0.47 9.05
CA LEU A 86 -9.58 0.58 7.88
C LEU A 86 -9.46 1.96 7.21
N ARG A 87 -9.40 3.04 8.00
CA ARG A 87 -9.19 4.40 7.48
C ARG A 87 -7.84 4.54 6.78
N ALA A 88 -6.78 3.98 7.37
CA ALA A 88 -5.45 3.98 6.79
C ALA A 88 -5.43 3.27 5.43
N LEU A 89 -6.02 2.07 5.35
CA LEU A 89 -6.08 1.26 4.12
C LEU A 89 -6.92 1.89 3.02
N ALA A 90 -7.99 2.60 3.38
CA ALA A 90 -8.80 3.34 2.42
C ALA A 90 -8.00 4.52 1.80
N SER A 91 -7.06 5.09 2.55
CA SER A 91 -6.16 6.16 2.08
C SER A 91 -5.02 5.59 1.23
N ASP A 92 -4.32 4.59 1.77
CA ASP A 92 -3.12 3.96 1.19
C ASP A 92 -3.17 2.44 1.45
N GLY A 93 -3.25 1.63 0.37
CA GLY A 93 -3.41 0.18 0.48
C GLY A 93 -2.15 -0.49 1.04
N TYR A 94 -0.97 0.08 0.80
CA TYR A 94 0.29 -0.40 1.35
C TYR A 94 0.43 -0.19 2.86
N ALA A 95 -0.46 0.58 3.50
CA ALA A 95 -0.53 0.66 4.96
C ALA A 95 -0.82 -0.72 5.61
N LEU A 96 -1.25 -1.73 4.84
CA LEU A 96 -1.46 -3.11 5.29
C LEU A 96 -0.22 -3.69 6.01
N GLN A 97 0.98 -3.31 5.58
CA GLN A 97 2.24 -3.74 6.19
C GLN A 97 2.39 -3.32 7.68
N HIS A 98 1.61 -2.33 8.12
CA HIS A 98 1.64 -1.79 9.48
C HIS A 98 0.43 -2.21 10.34
N VAL A 99 -0.51 -2.96 9.76
CA VAL A 99 -1.63 -3.54 10.50
C VAL A 99 -1.12 -4.65 11.43
N PRO A 100 -1.51 -4.66 12.72
CA PRO A 100 -1.13 -5.75 13.63
C PRO A 100 -1.64 -7.10 13.12
N GLN A 101 -0.79 -8.14 13.11
CA GLN A 101 -1.15 -9.47 12.63
C GLN A 101 -2.41 -10.03 13.30
N GLN A 102 -2.58 -9.77 14.61
CA GLN A 102 -3.75 -10.23 15.37
C GLN A 102 -5.07 -9.59 14.92
N ARG A 103 -5.01 -8.50 14.14
CA ARG A 103 -6.18 -7.80 13.59
C ARG A 103 -6.38 -8.05 12.11
N LEU A 104 -5.40 -8.64 11.44
CA LEU A 104 -5.47 -8.91 10.02
C LEU A 104 -6.60 -9.88 9.73
N ASN A 105 -7.43 -9.53 8.75
CA ASN A 105 -8.57 -10.33 8.32
C ASN A 105 -8.90 -10.03 6.86
N ASP A 106 -9.72 -10.88 6.26
CA ASP A 106 -10.11 -10.80 4.84
C ASP A 106 -10.70 -9.44 4.46
N ALA A 107 -11.44 -8.78 5.36
CA ALA A 107 -12.04 -7.48 5.05
C ALA A 107 -10.97 -6.39 4.91
N LEU A 108 -9.98 -6.35 5.80
CA LEU A 108 -8.85 -5.41 5.70
C LEU A 108 -7.99 -5.72 4.48
N CYS A 109 -7.66 -6.99 4.23
CA CYS A 109 -6.91 -7.40 3.04
C CYS A 109 -7.63 -6.97 1.75
N ARG A 110 -8.95 -7.15 1.69
CA ARG A 110 -9.76 -6.74 0.53
C ARG A 110 -9.72 -5.23 0.30
N VAL A 111 -9.95 -4.42 1.34
CA VAL A 111 -9.88 -2.95 1.22
C VAL A 111 -8.51 -2.49 0.72
N ALA A 112 -7.44 -3.09 1.27
CA ALA A 112 -6.07 -2.79 0.85
C ALA A 112 -5.81 -3.11 -0.63
N ILE A 113 -6.24 -4.31 -1.07
CA ILE A 113 -6.04 -4.78 -2.45
C ILE A 113 -6.92 -4.01 -3.44
N GLU A 114 -8.17 -3.71 -3.07
CA GLU A 114 -9.07 -2.85 -3.87
C GLU A 114 -8.43 -1.48 -4.12
N ARG A 115 -7.79 -0.92 -3.08
CA ARG A 115 -7.06 0.33 -3.19
C ARG A 115 -5.84 0.17 -4.11
N GLU A 116 -4.98 -0.80 -3.82
CA GLU A 116 -3.74 -1.08 -4.53
C GLU A 116 -3.52 -2.60 -4.68
N GLY A 117 -3.59 -3.12 -5.92
CA GLY A 117 -3.51 -4.56 -6.16
C GLY A 117 -2.23 -5.21 -5.62
N LEU A 118 -1.11 -4.49 -5.61
CA LEU A 118 0.17 -4.95 -5.08
C LEU A 118 0.23 -4.98 -3.55
N ALA A 119 -0.79 -4.48 -2.83
CA ALA A 119 -0.90 -4.65 -1.39
C ALA A 119 -1.00 -6.14 -0.99
N LEU A 120 -1.34 -7.02 -1.94
CA LEU A 120 -1.28 -8.48 -1.78
C LEU A 120 0.07 -8.96 -1.23
N GLN A 121 1.19 -8.27 -1.53
CA GLN A 121 2.52 -8.62 -1.03
C GLN A 121 2.63 -8.64 0.51
N PHE A 122 1.74 -7.95 1.20
CA PHE A 122 1.71 -7.86 2.66
C PHE A 122 0.70 -8.83 3.30
N VAL A 123 -0.04 -9.59 2.49
CA VAL A 123 -0.96 -10.63 2.98
C VAL A 123 -0.17 -11.91 3.27
N PRO A 124 -0.26 -12.49 4.49
CA PRO A 124 0.34 -13.78 4.80
C PRO A 124 -0.18 -14.87 3.86
N VAL A 125 0.71 -15.76 3.44
CA VAL A 125 0.38 -16.85 2.50
C VAL A 125 -0.75 -17.72 3.05
N GLU A 126 -0.79 -17.94 4.36
CA GLU A 126 -1.80 -18.74 5.05
C GLU A 126 -3.21 -18.11 5.00
N SER A 127 -3.28 -16.79 4.79
CA SER A 127 -4.55 -16.05 4.64
C SER A 127 -4.88 -15.74 3.18
N MET A 128 -4.04 -16.17 2.24
CA MET A 128 -4.22 -15.88 0.83
C MET A 128 -5.24 -16.85 0.22
N THR A 129 -6.26 -16.28 -0.43
CA THR A 129 -7.32 -17.06 -1.08
C THR A 129 -7.33 -16.79 -2.58
N SER A 130 -7.89 -17.70 -3.37
CA SER A 130 -8.08 -17.50 -4.81
C SER A 130 -8.88 -16.22 -5.12
N ALA A 131 -9.83 -15.86 -4.24
CA ALA A 131 -10.62 -14.64 -4.39
C ALA A 131 -9.78 -13.37 -4.21
N LEU A 132 -8.92 -13.32 -3.18
CA LEU A 132 -7.99 -12.19 -2.99
C LEU A 132 -6.97 -12.12 -4.12
N GLY A 133 -6.45 -13.26 -4.57
CA GLY A 133 -5.53 -13.31 -5.71
C GLY A 133 -6.15 -12.81 -7.01
N ALA A 134 -7.38 -13.24 -7.32
CA ALA A 134 -8.14 -12.76 -8.47
C ALA A 134 -8.36 -11.25 -8.43
N LEU A 135 -8.83 -10.74 -7.29
CA LEU A 135 -9.01 -9.30 -7.07
C LEU A 135 -7.68 -8.54 -7.25
N ALA A 136 -6.59 -9.05 -6.68
CA ALA A 136 -5.28 -8.39 -6.79
C ALA A 136 -4.79 -8.29 -8.23
N VAL A 137 -4.94 -9.37 -9.01
CA VAL A 137 -4.57 -9.41 -10.44
C VAL A 137 -5.48 -8.51 -11.29
N GLU A 138 -6.77 -8.44 -10.95
CA GLU A 138 -7.71 -7.53 -11.60
C GLU A 138 -7.29 -6.07 -11.39
N ARG A 139 -6.84 -5.72 -10.18
CA ARG A 139 -6.35 -4.38 -9.84
C ARG A 139 -4.99 -4.08 -10.44
N ASP A 140 -4.04 -5.02 -10.33
CA ASP A 140 -2.70 -4.94 -10.91
C ASP A 140 -2.26 -6.32 -11.44
N PRO A 141 -2.07 -6.50 -12.76
CA PRO A 141 -1.61 -7.76 -13.35
C PRO A 141 -0.29 -8.29 -12.78
N HIS A 142 0.57 -7.41 -12.25
CA HIS A 142 1.84 -7.80 -11.64
C HIS A 142 1.69 -8.39 -10.24
N ALA A 143 0.49 -8.33 -9.64
CA ALA A 143 0.20 -9.01 -8.38
C ALA A 143 0.39 -10.54 -8.46
N LEU A 144 0.39 -11.12 -9.67
CA LEU A 144 0.78 -12.52 -9.92
C LEU A 144 2.11 -12.89 -9.27
N GLN A 145 3.05 -11.96 -9.14
CA GLN A 145 4.37 -12.24 -8.56
C GLN A 145 4.33 -12.63 -7.07
N TYR A 146 3.27 -12.25 -6.37
CA TYR A 146 3.11 -12.50 -4.93
C TYR A 146 2.20 -13.69 -4.63
N LEU A 147 1.54 -14.25 -5.65
CA LEU A 147 0.74 -15.44 -5.49
C LEU A 147 1.62 -16.68 -5.38
N PRO A 148 1.33 -17.60 -4.45
CA PRO A 148 1.92 -18.93 -4.46
C PRO A 148 1.45 -19.68 -5.71
N ASP A 149 2.26 -20.62 -6.18
CA ASP A 149 2.04 -21.31 -7.45
C ASP A 149 0.72 -22.11 -7.43
N GLU A 150 0.29 -22.61 -6.27
CA GLU A 150 -0.97 -23.33 -6.08
C GLU A 150 -2.21 -22.46 -6.35
N LEU A 151 -2.09 -21.13 -6.23
CA LEU A 151 -3.19 -20.18 -6.50
C LEU A 151 -3.14 -19.61 -7.92
N LYS A 152 -2.08 -19.87 -8.69
CA LYS A 152 -1.98 -19.46 -10.08
C LYS A 152 -2.72 -20.45 -10.96
N THR A 153 -3.82 -20.01 -11.55
CA THR A 153 -4.57 -20.79 -12.55
C THR A 153 -4.29 -20.26 -13.94
N GLU A 154 -4.46 -21.09 -14.97
CA GLU A 154 -4.34 -20.67 -16.37
C GLU A 154 -5.24 -19.47 -16.68
N ALA A 155 -6.49 -19.49 -16.19
CA ALA A 155 -7.45 -18.41 -16.37
C ALA A 155 -6.97 -17.10 -15.74
N LEU A 156 -6.41 -17.17 -14.53
CA LEU A 156 -5.87 -15.99 -13.83
C LEU A 156 -4.64 -15.43 -14.56
N CYS A 157 -3.74 -16.31 -15.00
CA CYS A 157 -2.56 -15.93 -15.77
C CYS A 157 -2.94 -15.28 -17.11
N MET A 158 -3.94 -15.83 -17.81
CA MET A 158 -4.46 -15.24 -19.04
C MET A 158 -5.03 -13.86 -18.80
N ALA A 159 -5.90 -13.69 -17.79
CA ALA A 159 -6.50 -12.41 -17.45
C ALA A 159 -5.43 -11.33 -17.13
N ALA A 160 -4.35 -11.70 -16.44
CA ALA A 160 -3.25 -10.79 -16.17
C ALA A 160 -2.52 -10.37 -17.46
N VAL A 161 -2.16 -11.35 -18.29
CA VAL A 161 -1.41 -11.16 -19.53
C VAL A 161 -2.20 -10.33 -20.55
N GLU A 162 -3.51 -10.53 -20.63
CA GLU A 162 -4.40 -9.76 -21.50
C GLU A 162 -4.46 -8.27 -21.13
N ARG A 163 -4.17 -7.92 -19.87
CA ARG A 163 -4.08 -6.53 -19.39
C ARG A 163 -2.66 -5.98 -19.46
N SER A 164 -1.65 -6.80 -19.16
CA SER A 164 -0.24 -6.44 -19.25
C SER A 164 0.55 -7.65 -19.75
N GLY A 165 1.08 -7.59 -20.97
CA GLY A 165 1.87 -8.69 -21.52
C GLY A 165 3.14 -8.98 -20.69
N HIS A 166 3.63 -7.98 -19.94
CA HIS A 166 4.75 -8.15 -19.02
C HIS A 166 4.43 -9.02 -17.80
N ALA A 167 3.15 -9.26 -17.50
CA ALA A 167 2.74 -10.18 -16.43
C ALA A 167 3.21 -11.63 -16.68
N LEU A 168 3.49 -11.98 -17.95
CA LEU A 168 4.03 -13.29 -18.34
C LEU A 168 5.27 -13.69 -17.54
N ARG A 169 6.10 -12.71 -17.13
CA ARG A 169 7.32 -12.95 -16.35
C ARG A 169 7.08 -13.60 -14.98
N HIS A 170 5.85 -13.54 -14.47
CA HIS A 170 5.46 -14.05 -13.15
C HIS A 170 4.65 -15.35 -13.22
N VAL A 171 4.37 -15.84 -14.44
CA VAL A 171 3.67 -17.09 -14.67
C VAL A 171 4.64 -18.25 -14.43
N SER A 172 4.19 -19.25 -13.68
CA SER A 172 4.98 -20.45 -13.37
C SER A 172 5.23 -21.26 -14.64
N ALA A 173 6.43 -21.85 -14.76
CA ALA A 173 6.84 -22.53 -15.99
C ALA A 173 5.87 -23.65 -16.43
N GLY A 174 5.22 -24.33 -15.48
CA GLY A 174 4.21 -25.36 -15.77
C GLY A 174 2.89 -24.85 -16.34
N LEU A 175 2.62 -23.55 -16.27
CA LEU A 175 1.41 -22.90 -16.79
C LEU A 175 1.64 -22.16 -18.11
N LEU A 176 2.87 -22.17 -18.63
CA LEU A 176 3.19 -21.54 -19.90
C LEU A 176 2.60 -22.35 -21.06
N THR A 177 1.71 -21.70 -21.82
CA THR A 177 1.15 -22.25 -23.05
C THR A 177 1.45 -21.34 -24.23
N ASP A 178 1.36 -21.88 -25.44
CA ASP A 178 1.52 -21.08 -26.66
C ASP A 178 0.50 -19.96 -26.72
N ALA A 179 -0.76 -20.24 -26.35
CA ALA A 179 -1.83 -19.26 -26.30
C ALA A 179 -1.50 -18.09 -25.36
N LEU A 180 -1.01 -18.39 -24.16
CA LEU A 180 -0.64 -17.38 -23.16
C LEU A 180 0.55 -16.54 -23.63
N CYS A 181 1.58 -17.17 -24.19
CA CYS A 181 2.75 -16.49 -24.71
C CYS A 181 2.41 -15.58 -25.90
N VAL A 182 1.58 -16.06 -26.83
CA VAL A 182 1.09 -15.26 -27.96
C VAL A 182 0.26 -14.07 -27.47
N ALA A 183 -0.66 -14.27 -26.52
CA ALA A 183 -1.44 -13.20 -25.93
C ALA A 183 -0.53 -12.12 -25.29
N ALA A 184 0.50 -12.55 -24.57
CA ALA A 184 1.48 -11.64 -23.94
C ALA A 184 2.25 -10.80 -24.96
N VAL A 185 2.78 -11.45 -26.01
CA VAL A 185 3.55 -10.75 -27.04
C VAL A 185 2.67 -9.82 -27.87
N ARG A 186 1.42 -10.20 -28.16
CA ARG A 186 0.45 -9.32 -28.82
C ARG A 186 0.10 -8.10 -27.96
N ARG A 187 -0.03 -8.28 -26.64
CA ARG A 187 -0.31 -7.16 -25.72
C ARG A 187 0.90 -6.24 -25.54
N SER A 188 2.07 -6.81 -25.33
CA SER A 188 3.33 -6.10 -25.13
C SER A 188 4.43 -6.83 -25.93
N PRO A 189 4.85 -6.33 -27.11
CA PRO A 189 5.85 -7.03 -27.94
C PRO A 189 7.17 -7.31 -27.20
N SER A 190 7.55 -6.43 -26.26
CA SER A 190 8.72 -6.63 -25.40
C SER A 190 8.60 -7.81 -24.43
N ALA A 191 7.40 -8.35 -24.21
CA ALA A 191 7.16 -9.55 -23.40
C ALA A 191 7.75 -10.81 -24.04
N LEU A 192 8.13 -10.78 -25.32
CA LEU A 192 8.86 -11.86 -26.00
C LEU A 192 10.14 -12.25 -25.22
N ARG A 193 10.74 -11.32 -24.49
CA ARG A 193 11.91 -11.60 -23.64
C ARG A 193 11.63 -12.58 -22.49
N TYR A 194 10.38 -12.73 -22.08
CA TYR A 194 9.95 -13.63 -21.02
C TYR A 194 9.51 -15.00 -21.55
N VAL A 195 9.36 -15.14 -22.86
CA VAL A 195 9.07 -16.43 -23.50
C VAL A 195 10.34 -17.30 -23.48
N PRO A 196 10.24 -18.60 -23.15
CA PRO A 196 11.36 -19.54 -23.23
C PRO A 196 12.03 -19.49 -24.60
N GLU A 197 13.36 -19.53 -24.64
CA GLU A 197 14.15 -19.30 -25.87
C GLU A 197 13.73 -20.20 -27.03
N GLN A 198 13.58 -21.49 -26.73
CA GLN A 198 13.10 -22.53 -27.64
C GLN A 198 11.73 -22.24 -28.29
N TRP A 199 10.92 -21.33 -27.72
CA TRP A 199 9.59 -20.99 -28.25
C TRP A 199 9.55 -19.62 -28.93
N ARG A 200 10.57 -18.77 -28.77
CA ARG A 200 10.50 -17.36 -29.19
C ARG A 200 10.19 -17.17 -30.66
N GLU A 201 10.87 -17.88 -31.56
CA GLU A 201 10.63 -17.76 -33.01
C GLU A 201 9.21 -18.16 -33.38
N ARG A 202 8.75 -19.30 -32.87
CA ARG A 202 7.39 -19.81 -33.08
C ARG A 202 6.34 -18.83 -32.56
N ILE A 203 6.50 -18.34 -31.33
CA ILE A 203 5.56 -17.40 -30.71
C ILE A 203 5.58 -16.05 -31.45
N GLN A 204 6.75 -15.57 -31.88
CA GLN A 204 6.88 -14.35 -32.65
C GLN A 204 6.14 -14.45 -34.00
N ALA A 205 6.26 -15.59 -34.70
CA ALA A 205 5.55 -15.83 -35.95
C ALA A 205 4.02 -15.93 -35.76
N MET A 206 3.55 -16.45 -34.62
CA MET A 206 2.11 -16.53 -34.31
C MET A 206 1.52 -15.20 -33.80
N ALA A 207 2.36 -14.37 -33.18
CA ALA A 207 1.95 -13.09 -32.58
C ALA A 207 1.99 -11.92 -33.57
N GLY A 208 2.87 -11.98 -34.57
CA GLY A 208 2.92 -11.03 -35.70
C GLY A 208 1.69 -11.10 -36.59
#